data_AF-A0A756B470-F1
#
_entry.id   AF-A0A756B470-F1
#
_cell.length_a   1.000
_cell.length_b   1.000
_cell.length_c   1.000
_cell.angle_alpha   90.00
_cell.angle_beta   90.00
_cell.angle_gamma   90.00
#
_symmetry.space_group_name_H-M   'P 1'
#
loop_
_entity.id
_entity.type
_entity.pdbx_description
1 polymer ?
#
loop_
_entity_poly.entity_id
_entity_poly.type
_entity_poly.pdbx_seq_one_letter_code
_entity_poly.pdbx_strand_id
1 'polypeptide(L)'
;MGNEPMITENERDRRTAAWLIETYGAEAVAEAETRIAGARKPYPSNIAKVLGASLPEALKRTENAAARQKLAGLRRMLDGKAVKTSQDL
;
A
#
# COMPACT_ATOMS: atom_id res chain seq x y z
N MET A 1 -4.61 -5.54 -28.73
CA MET A 1 -3.74 -5.73 -27.55
C MET A 1 -4.40 -4.97 -26.42
N GLY A 2 -5.01 -5.67 -25.47
CA GLY A 2 -5.72 -5.00 -24.38
C GLY A 2 -4.71 -4.29 -23.50
N ASN A 3 -4.96 -3.01 -23.18
CA ASN A 3 -4.27 -2.34 -22.09
C ASN A 3 -4.51 -3.21 -20.85
N GLU A 4 -3.47 -3.90 -20.36
CA GLU A 4 -3.57 -4.58 -19.08
C GLU A 4 -3.83 -3.50 -18.04
N PRO A 5 -5.00 -3.53 -17.38
CA PRO A 5 -5.36 -2.49 -16.44
C PRO A 5 -4.34 -2.45 -15.32
N MET A 6 -4.02 -1.24 -14.87
CA MET A 6 -3.30 -0.90 -13.65
C MET A 6 -3.04 -2.07 -12.71
N ILE A 7 -1.76 -2.43 -12.54
CA ILE A 7 -1.39 -3.60 -11.73
C ILE A 7 -1.57 -3.26 -10.25
N THR A 8 -2.49 -3.95 -9.59
CA THR A 8 -2.68 -3.87 -8.13
C THR A 8 -2.33 -5.20 -7.47
N GLU A 9 -1.26 -5.25 -6.68
CA GLU A 9 -0.82 -6.49 -6.01
C GLU A 9 -1.17 -6.50 -4.51
N ASN A 10 -1.40 -5.34 -3.91
CA ASN A 10 -1.70 -5.21 -2.50
C ASN A 10 -2.84 -4.22 -2.22
N GLU A 11 -3.35 -4.21 -0.98
CA GLU A 11 -4.43 -3.31 -0.55
C GLU A 11 -4.06 -1.82 -0.65
N ARG A 12 -2.78 -1.51 -0.54
CA ARG A 12 -2.31 -0.13 -0.71
C ARG A 12 -2.39 0.29 -2.18
N ASP A 13 -2.08 -0.60 -3.11
CA ASP A 13 -2.18 -0.34 -4.54
C ASP A 13 -3.63 -0.09 -4.94
N ARG A 14 -4.57 -0.91 -4.45
CA ARG A 14 -6.01 -0.71 -4.68
C ARG A 14 -6.51 0.63 -4.15
N ARG A 15 -6.14 1.00 -2.92
CA ARG A 15 -6.48 2.31 -2.35
C ARG A 15 -5.86 3.46 -3.13
N THR A 16 -4.63 3.28 -3.60
CA THR A 16 -3.95 4.29 -4.42
C THR A 16 -4.62 4.43 -5.77
N ALA A 17 -5.06 3.33 -6.39
CA ALA A 17 -5.85 3.33 -7.63
C ALA A 17 -7.13 4.13 -7.48
N ALA A 18 -7.92 3.80 -6.45
CA ALA A 18 -9.18 4.46 -6.16
C ALA A 18 -8.97 5.96 -5.91
N TRP A 19 -7.97 6.32 -5.12
CA TRP A 19 -7.66 7.73 -4.84
C TRP A 19 -7.23 8.50 -6.10
N LEU A 20 -6.44 7.88 -6.98
CA LEU A 20 -6.02 8.51 -8.24
C LEU A 20 -7.22 8.76 -9.16
N ILE A 21 -8.13 7.78 -9.29
CA ILE A 21 -9.34 7.91 -10.09
C ILE A 21 -10.27 8.97 -9.49
N GLU A 22 -10.43 9.00 -8.17
CA GLU A 22 -11.26 10.00 -7.47
C GLU A 22 -10.69 11.43 -7.60
N THR A 23 -9.36 11.57 -7.56
CA THR A 23 -8.70 12.89 -7.53
C THR A 23 -8.46 13.46 -8.93
N TYR A 24 -8.04 12.63 -9.89
CA TYR A 24 -7.63 13.05 -11.23
C TYR A 24 -8.60 12.62 -12.33
N GLY A 25 -9.54 11.72 -12.01
CA GLY A 25 -10.45 11.13 -12.98
C GLY A 25 -9.87 9.89 -13.68
N ALA A 26 -10.76 9.03 -14.15
CA ALA A 26 -10.38 7.80 -14.86
C ALA A 26 -9.63 8.09 -16.17
N GLU A 27 -9.97 9.17 -16.87
CA GLU A 27 -9.33 9.57 -18.14
C GLU A 27 -7.87 9.97 -17.95
N ALA A 28 -7.56 10.78 -16.93
CA ALA A 28 -6.19 11.17 -16.62
C ALA A 28 -5.34 9.98 -16.18
N VAL A 29 -5.93 9.05 -15.42
CA VAL A 29 -5.26 7.80 -15.03
C VAL A 29 -4.94 6.94 -16.27
N ALA A 30 -5.89 6.77 -17.19
CA ALA A 30 -5.68 6.01 -18.42
C ALA A 30 -4.63 6.65 -19.35
N GLU A 31 -4.56 7.99 -19.43
CA GLU A 31 -3.52 8.69 -20.15
C GLU A 31 -2.14 8.43 -19.53
N ALA A 32 -2.04 8.50 -18.20
CA ALA A 32 -0.80 8.22 -17.49
C ALA A 32 -0.37 6.75 -17.62
N GLU A 33 -1.32 5.81 -17.67
CA GLU A 33 -1.07 4.40 -17.99
C GLU A 33 -0.49 4.24 -19.39
N THR A 34 -1.08 4.91 -20.38
CA THR A 34 -0.58 4.90 -21.76
C THR A 34 0.81 5.51 -21.86
N ARG A 35 1.08 6.58 -21.10
CA ARG A 35 2.36 7.28 -21.10
C ARG A 35 3.48 6.47 -20.44
N ILE A 36 3.15 5.59 -19.51
CA ILE A 36 4.12 4.72 -18.85
C ILE A 36 4.29 3.36 -19.55
N ALA A 37 3.33 2.97 -20.39
CA ALA A 37 3.36 1.74 -21.15
C ALA A 37 4.68 1.62 -21.94
N GLY A 38 5.45 0.57 -21.65
CA GLY A 38 6.75 0.30 -22.27
C GLY A 38 7.97 0.86 -21.52
N ALA A 39 7.81 1.88 -20.66
CA ALA A 39 8.91 2.41 -19.86
C ALA A 39 9.02 1.74 -18.48
N ARG A 40 7.87 1.49 -17.83
CA ARG A 40 7.78 0.83 -16.52
C ARG A 40 6.45 0.10 -16.37
N LYS A 41 6.37 -0.79 -15.39
CA LYS A 41 5.11 -1.45 -15.01
C LYS A 41 4.07 -0.41 -14.52
N PRO A 42 2.80 -0.50 -14.96
CA PRO A 42 1.72 0.45 -14.63
C PRO A 42 1.19 0.23 -13.21
N TYR A 43 2.07 0.37 -12.21
CA TYR A 43 1.68 0.37 -10.81
C TYR A 43 1.11 1.74 -10.40
N PRO A 44 0.13 1.79 -9.47
CA PRO A 44 -0.42 3.03 -8.90
C PRO A 44 0.61 4.06 -8.49
N SER A 45 1.67 3.60 -7.83
CA SER A 45 2.74 4.49 -7.37
C SER A 45 3.53 5.11 -8.52
N ASN A 46 3.60 4.45 -9.67
CA ASN A 46 4.26 4.98 -10.86
C ASN A 46 3.32 5.90 -11.65
N ILE A 47 2.02 5.55 -11.74
CA ILE A 47 0.99 6.42 -12.32
C ILE A 47 0.92 7.74 -11.56
N ALA A 48 0.95 7.70 -10.23
CA ALA A 48 1.02 8.90 -9.40
C ALA A 48 2.24 9.78 -9.74
N LYS A 49 3.41 9.17 -10.02
CA LYS A 49 4.61 9.93 -10.42
C LYS A 49 4.45 10.58 -11.79
N VAL A 50 3.82 9.89 -12.75
CA VAL A 50 3.55 10.43 -14.10
C VAL A 50 2.58 11.61 -14.01
N LEU A 51 1.56 11.50 -13.16
CA LEU A 51 0.59 12.56 -12.88
C LEU A 51 1.15 13.71 -12.01
N GLY A 52 2.39 13.61 -11.52
CA GLY A 52 2.94 14.57 -10.56
C GLY A 52 2.23 14.58 -9.20
N ALA A 53 1.45 13.54 -8.90
CA ALA A 53 0.64 13.44 -7.71
C ALA A 53 1.50 13.12 -6.47
N SER A 54 1.32 13.92 -5.41
CA SER A 54 1.85 13.59 -4.09
C SER A 54 0.86 12.72 -3.32
N LEU A 55 1.18 11.43 -3.20
CA LEU A 55 0.34 10.48 -2.45
C LEU A 55 0.21 10.90 -0.98
N PRO A 56 -1.02 11.07 -0.45
CA PRO A 56 -1.22 11.41 0.95
C PRO A 56 -0.60 10.38 1.89
N GLU A 57 -0.10 10.84 3.05
CA GLU A 57 0.52 9.96 4.06
C GLU A 57 -0.41 8.83 4.53
N ALA A 58 -1.73 9.06 4.51
CA ALA A 58 -2.74 8.06 4.83
C ALA A 58 -2.65 6.81 3.92
N LEU A 59 -2.30 6.98 2.64
CA LEU A 59 -2.07 5.86 1.71
C LEU A 59 -0.70 5.21 1.88
N LYS A 60 0.29 5.95 2.39
CA LYS A 60 1.64 5.43 2.67
C LYS A 60 1.66 4.53 3.90
N ARG A 61 0.79 4.79 4.87
CA ARG A 61 0.64 3.98 6.08
C ARG A 61 -0.37 2.87 5.81
N THR A 62 0.09 1.77 5.22
CA THR A 62 -0.64 0.49 5.25
C THR A 62 -1.13 0.28 6.69
N GLU A 63 -2.44 0.38 6.88
CA GLU A 63 -3.15 0.44 8.18
C GLU A 63 -2.26 0.19 9.40
N ASN A 64 -1.71 1.26 9.96
CA ASN A 64 -0.95 1.18 11.19
C ASN A 64 -1.82 0.63 12.34
N ALA A 65 -3.15 0.61 12.21
CA ALA A 65 -4.06 -0.06 13.13
C ALA A 65 -3.89 -1.60 13.13
N ALA A 66 -3.78 -2.25 11.97
CA ALA A 66 -3.58 -3.70 11.90
C ALA A 66 -2.14 -4.09 12.26
N ALA A 67 -1.15 -3.31 11.83
CA ALA A 67 0.26 -3.53 12.18
C ALA A 67 0.56 -3.28 13.67
N ARG A 68 -0.02 -2.23 14.28
CA ARG A 68 0.09 -1.99 15.74
C ARG A 68 -0.60 -3.08 16.54
N GLN A 69 -1.75 -3.60 16.11
CA GLN A 69 -2.41 -4.72 16.80
C GLN A 69 -1.56 -5.99 16.75
N LYS A 70 -0.94 -6.31 15.61
CA LYS A 70 0.00 -7.44 15.51
C LYS A 70 1.25 -7.22 16.37
N LEU A 71 1.79 -6.00 16.41
CA LEU A 71 2.96 -5.66 17.24
C LEU A 71 2.65 -5.69 18.74
N ALA A 72 1.45 -5.24 19.15
CA ALA A 72 0.98 -5.34 20.54
C ALA A 72 0.77 -6.80 20.96
N GLY A 73 0.26 -7.65 20.06
CA GLY A 73 0.17 -9.10 20.29
C GLY A 73 1.54 -9.75 20.48
N LEU A 74 2.51 -9.43 19.61
CA LEU A 74 3.89 -9.93 19.72
C LEU A 74 4.59 -9.46 21.00
N ARG A 75 4.38 -8.20 21.42
CA ARG A 75 4.93 -7.67 22.68
C ARG A 75 4.39 -8.42 23.90
N ARG A 76 3.09 -8.76 23.94
CA ARG A 76 2.50 -9.56 25.03
C ARG A 76 3.07 -10.98 25.09
N MET A 77 3.36 -11.61 23.95
CA MET A 77 3.92 -12.97 23.93
C MET A 77 5.38 -13.03 24.41
N LEU A 78 6.15 -11.94 24.22
CA LEU A 78 7.51 -11.83 24.74
C LEU A 78 7.54 -11.56 26.25
N ASP A 79 6.63 -10.71 26.75
CA ASP A 79 6.49 -10.38 28.18
C ASP A 79 6.05 -11.61 29.01
N GLY A 80 5.10 -12.40 28.48
CA GLY A 80 4.62 -13.62 29.14
C GLY A 80 5.60 -14.81 29.11
N LYS A 81 6.66 -14.77 28.28
CA LYS A 81 7.72 -15.79 28.27
C LYS A 81 8.84 -15.50 29.28
N ALA A 82 9.09 -14.24 29.62
CA ALA A 82 10.11 -13.88 30.60
C ALA A 82 9.70 -14.24 32.05
N VAL A 83 8.40 -14.30 32.34
CA VAL A 83 7.89 -14.61 33.69
C VAL A 83 7.84 -16.12 34.00
N LYS A 84 7.87 -17.00 33.00
CA LYS A 84 7.68 -18.46 33.20
C LYS A 84 8.95 -19.29 33.29
N THR A 85 10.14 -18.67 33.34
CA THR A 85 11.43 -19.42 33.37
C THR A 85 12.19 -19.26 34.69
N SER A 86 11.62 -18.59 35.69
CA SER A 86 12.31 -18.38 36.99
C SER A 86 11.44 -18.67 38.22
N GLN A 87 10.40 -19.48 38.07
CA GLN A 87 9.61 -19.99 39.19
C GLN A 87 9.45 -21.51 39.08
N ASP A 88 10.57 -22.21 38.88
CA ASP A 88 10.69 -23.66 39.11
C ASP A 88 12.19 -23.99 39.11
N LEU A 89 12.88 -23.61 40.19
CA LEU A 89 14.16 -24.14 40.63
C LEU A 89 14.37 -23.82 42.12
#